data_AF-A0A967I6M1-F1
#
_entry.id   AF-A0A967I6M1-F1
#
_cell.length_a   1.000
_cell.length_b   1.000
_cell.length_c   1.000
_cell.angle_alpha   90.00
_cell.angle_beta   90.00
_cell.angle_gamma   90.00
#
_symmetry.space_group_name_H-M   'P 1'
#
loop_
_entity.id
_entity.type
_entity.pdbx_description
1 polymer ?
#
loop_
_entity_poly.entity_id
_entity_poly.type
_entity_poly.pdbx_seq_one_letter_code
_entity_poly.pdbx_strand_id
1 'polypeptide(L)'
;YDGVDLIFDCLDGIPSRLHLQEMGERYSIPLVHGAIGGWFGQVAIVWPGSKLLSNVYGTKREGIEKTLGNPPFTPAFVATLMVSEGVKLLLGKKKKENTVIFADLLNNQWQYITL
;
A
#
# COMPACT_ATOMS: atom_id res chain seq x y z
N TYR A 1 16.90 12.58 -1.61
CA TYR A 1 15.70 12.41 -2.45
C TYR A 1 15.14 13.79 -2.77
N ASP A 2 15.99 14.69 -3.28
CA ASP A 2 15.55 16.07 -3.50
C ASP A 2 14.61 16.11 -4.71
N GLY A 3 13.45 16.73 -4.54
CA GLY A 3 12.41 16.83 -5.58
C GLY A 3 11.46 15.63 -5.69
N VAL A 4 11.42 14.73 -4.70
CA VAL A 4 10.43 13.63 -4.66
C VAL A 4 9.30 13.98 -3.69
N ASP A 5 8.08 14.10 -4.19
CA ASP A 5 6.89 14.42 -3.40
C ASP A 5 6.12 13.18 -2.89
N LEU A 6 6.27 12.03 -3.56
CA LEU A 6 5.52 10.82 -3.28
C LEU A 6 6.29 9.57 -3.75
N ILE A 7 6.21 8.49 -2.98
CA ILE A 7 6.77 7.18 -3.32
C ILE A 7 5.63 6.20 -3.62
N PHE A 8 5.80 5.33 -4.63
CA PHE A 8 4.93 4.17 -4.85
C PHE A 8 5.69 2.90 -4.45
N ASP A 9 5.17 2.20 -3.45
CA ASP A 9 5.71 0.92 -2.99
C ASP A 9 5.05 -0.24 -3.74
N CYS A 10 5.79 -0.78 -4.71
CA CYS A 10 5.44 -1.94 -5.52
C CYS A 10 6.36 -3.14 -5.24
N LEU A 11 6.93 -3.23 -4.03
CA LEU A 11 7.90 -4.26 -3.67
C LEU A 11 7.22 -5.60 -3.37
N ASP A 12 7.95 -6.69 -3.57
CA ASP A 12 7.47 -8.08 -3.43
C ASP A 12 7.79 -8.72 -2.07
N GLY A 13 8.43 -7.99 -1.15
CA GLY A 13 8.86 -8.51 0.16
C GLY A 13 8.42 -7.64 1.34
N ILE A 14 7.92 -8.27 2.42
CA ILE A 14 7.57 -7.53 3.65
C ILE A 14 8.76 -6.76 4.24
N PRO A 15 9.98 -7.34 4.36
CA PRO A 15 11.11 -6.60 4.92
C PRO A 15 11.47 -5.33 4.13
N SER A 16 11.38 -5.37 2.79
CA SER A 16 11.70 -4.20 1.95
C SER A 16 10.59 -3.14 2.01
N ARG A 17 9.31 -3.55 2.11
CA ARG A 17 8.18 -2.65 2.38
C ARG A 17 8.33 -1.92 3.72
N LEU A 18 8.70 -2.64 4.79
CA LEU A 18 8.94 -2.04 6.11
C LEU A 18 10.14 -1.08 6.09
N HIS A 19 11.21 -1.45 5.40
CA HIS A 19 12.35 -0.55 5.19
C HIS A 19 11.94 0.73 4.44
N LEU A 20 11.08 0.60 3.42
CA LEU A 20 10.59 1.76 2.66
C LEU A 20 9.70 2.68 3.52
N GLN A 21 8.90 2.13 4.44
CA GLN A 21 8.20 2.92 5.46
C GLN A 21 9.16 3.74 6.32
N GLU A 22 10.23 3.13 6.82
CA GLU A 22 11.25 3.83 7.61
C GLU A 22 11.94 4.94 6.81
N MET A 23 12.17 4.72 5.51
CA MET A 23 12.75 5.73 4.64
C MET A 23 11.77 6.89 4.38
N GLY A 24 10.49 6.60 4.11
CA GLY A 24 9.46 7.63 3.98
C GLY A 24 9.34 8.49 5.24
N GLU A 25 9.43 7.89 6.42
CA GLU A 25 9.51 8.61 7.69
C GLU A 25 10.77 9.48 7.78
N ARG A 26 11.96 8.91 7.52
CA ARG A 26 13.24 9.62 7.60
C ARG A 26 13.31 10.85 6.70
N TYR A 27 12.78 10.74 5.48
CA TYR A 27 12.81 11.83 4.50
C TYR A 27 11.55 12.69 4.50
N SER A 28 10.57 12.40 5.37
CA SER A 28 9.28 13.10 5.41
C SER A 28 8.51 13.04 4.07
N ILE A 29 8.61 11.90 3.36
CA ILE A 29 7.94 11.66 2.08
C ILE A 29 6.84 10.59 2.31
N PRO A 30 5.56 10.87 2.00
CA PRO A 30 4.52 9.86 2.05
C PRO A 30 4.74 8.77 1.00
N LEU A 31 4.22 7.57 1.24
CA LEU A 31 4.23 6.49 0.27
C LEU A 31 2.82 5.92 0.06
N VAL A 32 2.55 5.50 -1.17
CA VAL A 32 1.38 4.69 -1.51
C VAL A 32 1.83 3.24 -1.57
N HIS A 33 1.31 2.43 -0.67
CA HIS A 33 1.58 1.00 -0.59
C HIS A 33 0.58 0.19 -1.41
N GLY A 34 1.07 -0.82 -2.11
CA GLY A 34 0.26 -1.85 -2.76
C GLY A 34 0.71 -3.25 -2.36
N ALA A 35 -0.26 -4.14 -2.10
CA ALA A 35 -0.02 -5.57 -1.96
C ALA A 35 -1.14 -6.37 -2.64
N ILE A 36 -0.81 -7.58 -3.08
CA ILE A 36 -1.72 -8.50 -3.77
C ILE A 36 -1.59 -9.91 -3.21
N GLY A 37 -2.62 -10.72 -3.40
CA GLY A 37 -2.56 -12.17 -3.21
C GLY A 37 -3.81 -12.84 -3.76
N GLY A 38 -3.69 -13.63 -4.81
CA GLY A 38 -4.83 -14.20 -5.53
C GLY A 38 -5.77 -13.12 -6.05
N TRP A 39 -7.02 -13.15 -5.62
CA TRP A 39 -8.06 -12.18 -5.99
C TRP A 39 -8.09 -10.95 -5.08
N PHE A 40 -7.19 -10.88 -4.09
CA PHE A 40 -7.21 -9.83 -3.08
C PHE A 40 -6.14 -8.77 -3.34
N GLY A 41 -6.49 -7.52 -3.04
CA GLY A 41 -5.60 -6.38 -3.12
C GLY A 41 -5.69 -5.49 -1.88
N GLN A 42 -4.57 -4.85 -1.53
CA GLN A 42 -4.50 -3.84 -0.47
C GLN A 42 -3.83 -2.59 -1.02
N VAL A 43 -4.41 -1.42 -0.72
CA VAL A 43 -3.82 -0.11 -1.00
C VAL A 43 -3.90 0.77 0.24
N ALA A 44 -2.82 1.45 0.59
CA ALA A 44 -2.81 2.38 1.71
C ALA A 44 -1.86 3.55 1.46
N ILE A 45 -2.16 4.72 2.04
CA ILE A 45 -1.21 5.82 2.13
C ILE A 45 -0.51 5.70 3.49
N VAL A 46 0.81 5.54 3.48
CA VAL A 46 1.62 5.54 4.69
C VAL A 46 2.26 6.91 4.83
N TRP A 47 1.70 7.69 5.75
CA TRP A 47 2.16 9.02 6.07
C TRP A 47 3.47 8.98 6.85
N PRO A 48 4.34 10.00 6.75
CA PRO A 48 5.51 10.11 7.62
C PRO A 48 5.13 9.98 9.11
N GLY A 49 5.89 9.14 9.81
CA GLY A 49 5.66 8.77 11.21
C GLY A 49 4.57 7.71 11.45
N SER A 50 3.86 7.26 10.40
CA SER A 50 2.88 6.18 10.53
C SER A 50 3.57 4.82 10.68
N LYS A 51 3.02 3.96 11.56
CA LYS A 51 3.41 2.55 11.69
C LYS A 51 2.41 1.62 11.00
N LEU A 52 1.66 2.11 10.01
CA LEU A 52 0.59 1.39 9.32
C LEU A 52 1.06 0.01 8.82
N LEU A 53 2.16 -0.08 8.06
CA LEU A 53 2.62 -1.38 7.53
C LEU A 53 3.12 -2.29 8.65
N SER A 54 3.79 -1.73 9.66
CA SER A 54 4.19 -2.49 10.85
C SER A 54 2.98 -3.11 11.56
N ASN A 55 1.86 -2.39 11.65
CA ASN A 55 0.62 -2.88 12.24
C ASN A 55 -0.07 -3.92 11.35
N VAL A 56 -0.09 -3.72 10.02
CA VAL A 56 -0.69 -4.67 9.06
C VAL A 56 0.06 -6.00 9.04
N TYR A 57 1.38 -5.96 8.97
CA TYR A 57 2.20 -7.16 8.81
C TYR A 57 2.53 -7.84 10.14
N GLY A 58 2.60 -7.08 11.24
CA GLY A 58 2.99 -7.60 12.55
C GLY A 58 4.35 -8.30 12.48
N THR A 59 4.39 -9.59 12.84
CA THR A 59 5.61 -10.43 12.80
C THR A 59 5.78 -11.22 11.50
N LYS A 60 4.87 -11.08 10.53
CA LYS A 60 4.93 -11.82 9.25
C LYS A 60 6.11 -11.33 8.40
N ARG A 61 6.73 -12.25 7.65
CA ARG A 61 7.83 -11.95 6.73
C ARG A 61 7.56 -12.29 5.27
N GLU A 62 6.48 -13.02 5.01
CA GLU A 62 6.06 -13.42 3.67
C GLU A 62 4.58 -13.08 3.46
N GLY A 63 4.21 -12.73 2.24
CA GLY A 63 2.83 -12.47 1.87
C GLY A 63 2.11 -13.73 1.38
N ILE A 64 0.78 -13.63 1.29
CA ILE A 64 -0.10 -14.76 0.97
C ILE A 64 -0.09 -15.12 -0.53
N GLU A 65 0.45 -14.23 -1.38
CA GLU A 65 0.67 -14.44 -2.81
C GLU A 65 1.52 -15.68 -3.10
N LYS A 66 2.39 -16.09 -2.19
CA LYS A 66 3.17 -17.33 -2.34
C LYS A 66 2.28 -18.57 -2.42
N THR A 67 1.11 -18.53 -1.80
CA THR A 67 0.15 -19.64 -1.79
C THR A 67 -0.97 -19.43 -2.81
N LEU A 68 -1.46 -18.19 -2.95
CA LEU A 68 -2.62 -17.87 -3.79
C LEU A 68 -2.24 -17.50 -5.24
N GLY A 69 -0.97 -17.28 -5.54
CA GLY A 69 -0.49 -16.78 -6.81
C GLY A 69 -0.90 -15.32 -7.07
N ASN A 70 -0.61 -14.85 -8.28
CA ASN A 70 -0.87 -13.47 -8.71
C ASN A 70 -1.54 -13.46 -10.10
N PRO A 71 -2.87 -13.63 -10.18
CA PRO A 71 -3.62 -13.47 -11.42
C PRO A 71 -3.33 -12.09 -12.05
N PRO A 72 -3.10 -11.98 -13.38
CA PRO A 72 -2.62 -10.74 -14.01
C PRO A 72 -3.49 -9.51 -13.80
N PHE A 73 -4.79 -9.70 -13.55
CA PHE A 73 -5.73 -8.59 -13.33
C PHE A 73 -5.58 -7.96 -11.94
N THR A 74 -5.15 -8.71 -10.92
CA THR A 74 -5.04 -8.20 -9.54
C THR A 74 -3.96 -7.12 -9.40
N PRO A 75 -2.70 -7.31 -9.88
CA PRO A 75 -1.71 -6.23 -9.90
C PRO A 75 -2.17 -5.01 -10.69
N ALA A 76 -2.85 -5.20 -11.84
CA ALA A 76 -3.32 -4.10 -12.67
C ALA A 76 -4.38 -3.25 -11.95
N PHE A 77 -5.32 -3.90 -11.26
CA PHE A 77 -6.32 -3.22 -10.43
C PHE A 77 -5.65 -2.46 -9.27
N VAL A 78 -4.76 -3.11 -8.53
CA VAL A 78 -4.07 -2.48 -7.39
C VAL A 78 -3.22 -1.30 -7.84
N ALA A 79 -2.47 -1.40 -8.94
CA ALA A 79 -1.69 -0.29 -9.48
C ALA A 79 -2.59 0.90 -9.86
N THR A 80 -3.74 0.64 -10.49
CA THR A 80 -4.73 1.69 -10.82
C THR A 80 -5.21 2.41 -9.58
N LEU A 81 -5.55 1.66 -8.53
CA LEU A 81 -6.02 2.24 -7.28
C LEU A 81 -4.92 3.03 -6.55
N MET A 82 -3.68 2.51 -6.54
CA MET A 82 -2.52 3.22 -6.00
C MET A 82 -2.33 4.58 -6.68
N VAL A 83 -2.30 4.60 -8.02
CA VAL A 83 -2.14 5.86 -8.79
C VAL A 83 -3.27 6.83 -8.47
N SER A 84 -4.52 6.36 -8.38
CA SER A 84 -5.67 7.19 -7.99
C SER A 84 -5.46 7.83 -6.61
N GLU A 85 -5.00 7.06 -5.62
CA GLU A 85 -4.73 7.56 -4.27
C GLU A 85 -3.56 8.54 -4.23
N GLY A 86 -2.48 8.25 -4.97
CA GLY A 86 -1.33 9.13 -5.08
C GLY A 86 -1.66 10.47 -5.73
N VAL A 87 -2.43 10.48 -6.81
CA VAL A 87 -2.89 11.72 -7.46
C VAL A 87 -3.78 12.54 -6.52
N LYS A 88 -4.71 11.90 -5.79
CA LYS A 88 -5.53 12.61 -4.79
C LYS A 88 -4.67 13.24 -3.69
N LEU A 89 -3.63 12.56 -3.23
CA LEU A 89 -2.67 13.09 -2.26
C LEU A 89 -1.95 14.32 -2.81
N LEU A 90 -1.36 14.22 -4.00
CA LEU A 90 -0.61 15.31 -4.63
C LEU A 90 -1.49 16.56 -4.90
N LEU A 91 -2.77 16.35 -5.17
CA LEU A 91 -3.75 17.43 -5.36
C LEU A 91 -4.34 17.97 -4.04
N GLY A 92 -3.85 17.55 -2.88
CA GLY A 92 -4.35 17.98 -1.57
C GLY A 92 -5.78 17.55 -1.27
N LYS A 93 -6.26 16.47 -1.91
CA LYS A 93 -7.63 15.92 -1.73
C LYS A 93 -7.68 14.82 -0.67
N LYS A 94 -6.55 14.47 -0.06
CA LYS A 94 -6.46 13.46 1.00
C LYS A 94 -6.13 14.08 2.34
N LYS A 95 -6.78 13.56 3.38
CA LYS A 95 -6.45 13.86 4.78
C LYS A 95 -5.54 12.77 5.32
N LYS A 96 -4.78 13.07 6.36
CA LYS A 96 -4.02 12.06 7.09
C LYS A 96 -4.99 11.08 7.73
N GLU A 97 -4.93 9.82 7.29
CA GLU A 97 -5.79 8.72 7.72
C GLU A 97 -4.97 7.45 7.89
N ASN A 98 -5.35 6.60 8.86
CA ASN A 98 -4.72 5.30 9.11
C ASN A 98 -5.62 4.19 8.58
N THR A 99 -5.83 4.20 7.26
CA THR A 99 -6.82 3.36 6.60
C THR A 99 -6.18 2.56 5.47
N VAL A 100 -6.59 1.30 5.36
CA VAL A 100 -6.24 0.40 4.26
C VAL A 100 -7.50 0.15 3.42
N ILE A 101 -7.39 0.34 2.12
CA ILE A 101 -8.40 -0.14 1.17
C ILE A 101 -8.11 -1.61 0.92
N PHE A 102 -9.04 -2.48 1.28
CA PHE A 102 -8.98 -3.90 0.98
C PHE A 102 -9.99 -4.21 -0.13
N ALA A 103 -9.53 -4.84 -1.21
CA ALA A 103 -10.35 -5.24 -2.34
C ALA A 103 -10.39 -6.76 -2.49
N ASP A 104 -11.59 -7.30 -2.69
CA ASP A 104 -11.88 -8.67 -3.08
C ASP A 104 -12.44 -8.65 -4.51
N LEU A 105 -11.61 -9.00 -5.48
CA LEU A 105 -11.97 -9.00 -6.89
C LEU A 105 -12.76 -10.25 -7.30
N LEU A 106 -12.80 -11.29 -6.46
CA LEU A 106 -13.62 -12.46 -6.73
C LEU A 106 -15.09 -12.14 -6.53
N ASN A 107 -15.39 -11.39 -5.45
CA ASN A 107 -16.74 -10.98 -5.10
C ASN A 107 -17.09 -9.55 -5.56
N ASN A 108 -16.15 -8.85 -6.21
CA ASN A 108 -16.29 -7.46 -6.63
C ASN A 108 -16.65 -6.50 -5.49
N GLN A 109 -15.95 -6.63 -4.36
CA GLN A 109 -16.17 -5.82 -3.16
C GLN A 109 -14.89 -5.07 -2.77
N TRP A 110 -15.05 -3.88 -2.18
CA TRP A 110 -13.96 -3.20 -1.49
C TRP A 110 -14.45 -2.57 -0.18
N GLN A 111 -13.53 -2.41 0.76
CA GLN A 111 -13.80 -1.80 2.06
C GLN A 111 -12.61 -0.95 2.53
N TYR A 112 -12.93 0.05 3.34
CA TYR A 112 -11.94 0.86 4.06
C TYR A 112 -11.82 0.31 5.48
N ILE A 113 -10.64 -0.18 5.83
CA ILE A 113 -10.33 -0.72 7.16
C ILE A 113 -9.46 0.30 7.89
N THR A 114 -9.97 0.85 8.99
CA THR A 114 -9.20 1.75 9.87
C THR A 114 -8.43 0.93 10.90
N LEU A 115 -7.15 1.28 11.09
CA LEU A 115 -6.21 0.61 12.01
C LEU A 115 -5.89 1.47 13.24
#